data_AF-A0A7X2PDV3-F1
#
_entry.id   AF-A0A7X2PDV3-F1
#
_cell.length_a   1.000
_cell.length_b   1.000
_cell.length_c   1.000
_cell.angle_alpha   90.00
_cell.angle_beta   90.00
_cell.angle_gamma   90.00
#
_symmetry.space_group_name_H-M   'P 1'
#
loop_
_entity.id
_entity.type
_entity.pdbx_description
1 polymer ?
#
loop_
_entity_poly.entity_id
_entity_poly.type
_entity_poly.pdbx_seq_one_letter_code
_entity_poly.pdbx_strand_id
1 'polypeptide(L)'
;MFSKESVEVWKNLPNKKQTIIATLNNASGDIVSEMRNNPQHTLQYYNALLLLLDKVILEISSRNIFDAPEGWFYSFEVTNKSASLYIRHINDIQEDEDGNLVLDIDERFRLINYPVKLLTVEQFAIRSKIEEVTVRQWIRRGKLRNAIKVGGEWRIPEITDPPTRGFTPVRYYNNGHYLSLPKEIGVSINQNPCVIDINKSKAEKGYLILFDYVPAFIHEKVLTDAEREKIELMLISNSNITNSASVVGTWPKVKEVEKLVSNYRSGSMRLPDDWNENLF
;
A
#
# COMPACT_ATOMS: atom_id res chain seq x y z
N MET A 1 -25.70 -1.08 17.41
CA MET A 1 -26.65 -1.85 16.57
C MET A 1 -26.55 -1.24 15.19
N PHE A 2 -26.07 -2.00 14.20
CA PHE A 2 -25.86 -1.48 12.85
C PHE A 2 -27.18 -0.96 12.25
N SER A 3 -27.12 0.12 11.48
CA SER A 3 -28.26 0.53 10.65
C SER A 3 -28.58 -0.57 9.63
N LYS A 4 -29.82 -0.62 9.12
CA LYS A 4 -30.19 -1.59 8.06
C LYS A 4 -29.28 -1.46 6.83
N GLU A 5 -28.85 -0.25 6.51
CA GLU A 5 -27.93 0.01 5.40
C GLU A 5 -26.52 -0.53 5.70
N SER A 6 -26.03 -0.38 6.93
CA SER A 6 -24.71 -0.87 7.34
C SER A 6 -24.60 -2.41 7.30
N VAL A 7 -25.67 -3.13 7.66
CA VAL A 7 -25.73 -4.60 7.57
C VAL A 7 -25.64 -5.07 6.11
N GLU A 8 -26.28 -4.36 5.18
CA GLU A 8 -26.31 -4.75 3.77
C GLU A 8 -24.98 -4.44 3.06
N VAL A 9 -24.33 -3.32 3.40
CA VAL A 9 -22.96 -3.01 2.94
C VAL A 9 -21.99 -4.09 3.42
N TRP A 10 -22.08 -4.48 4.70
CA TRP A 10 -21.25 -5.54 5.27
C TRP A 10 -21.38 -6.88 4.52
N LYS A 11 -22.60 -7.29 4.16
CA LYS A 11 -22.83 -8.55 3.42
C LYS A 11 -22.12 -8.60 2.06
N ASN A 12 -21.89 -7.43 1.46
CA ASN A 12 -21.19 -7.32 0.17
C ASN A 12 -19.65 -7.30 0.32
N LEU A 13 -19.14 -7.16 1.54
CA LEU A 13 -17.70 -7.27 1.79
C LEU A 13 -17.27 -8.73 1.90
N PRO A 14 -15.98 -9.05 1.64
CA PRO A 14 -15.47 -10.41 1.78
C PRO A 14 -15.55 -10.91 3.23
N ASN A 15 -16.66 -11.52 3.62
CA ASN A 15 -16.86 -12.09 4.95
C ASN A 15 -16.61 -13.61 4.99
N LYS A 16 -16.42 -14.25 3.83
CA LYS A 16 -16.08 -15.67 3.72
C LYS A 16 -14.73 -15.88 3.07
N LYS A 17 -14.10 -17.01 3.40
CA LYS A 17 -12.83 -17.44 2.79
C LYS A 17 -12.90 -17.50 1.27
N GLN A 18 -13.97 -18.07 0.71
CA GLN A 18 -14.15 -18.19 -0.73
C GLN A 18 -14.25 -16.82 -1.41
N THR A 19 -14.93 -15.87 -0.75
CA THR A 19 -15.09 -14.51 -1.27
C THR A 19 -13.75 -13.79 -1.37
N ILE A 20 -12.90 -13.85 -0.32
CA ILE A 20 -11.59 -13.20 -0.38
C ILE A 20 -10.66 -13.87 -1.40
N ILE A 21 -10.71 -15.20 -1.56
CA ILE A 21 -9.98 -15.90 -2.63
C ILE A 21 -10.44 -15.42 -4.01
N ALA A 22 -11.75 -15.31 -4.24
CA ALA A 22 -12.31 -14.79 -5.48
C ALA A 22 -11.87 -13.34 -5.75
N THR A 23 -11.87 -12.48 -4.72
CA THR A 23 -11.35 -11.11 -4.82
C THR A 23 -9.89 -11.08 -5.27
N LEU A 24 -9.03 -11.95 -4.72
CA LEU A 24 -7.62 -12.02 -5.10
C LEU A 24 -7.39 -12.59 -6.50
N ASN A 25 -8.22 -13.54 -6.93
CA ASN A 25 -8.19 -14.03 -8.31
C ASN A 25 -8.59 -12.93 -9.30
N ASN A 26 -9.63 -12.15 -8.99
CA ASN A 26 -10.03 -10.99 -9.80
C ASN A 26 -8.92 -9.93 -9.84
N ALA A 27 -8.28 -9.65 -8.70
CA ALA A 27 -7.12 -8.76 -8.62
C ALA A 27 -5.96 -9.23 -9.52
N SER A 28 -5.70 -10.54 -9.54
CA SER A 28 -4.68 -11.13 -10.42
C SER A 28 -5.05 -10.95 -11.90
N GLY A 29 -6.33 -11.11 -12.25
CA GLY A 29 -6.87 -10.84 -13.58
C GLY A 29 -6.71 -9.38 -14.01
N ASP A 30 -7.03 -8.44 -13.12
CA ASP A 30 -6.82 -6.99 -13.33
C ASP A 30 -5.35 -6.69 -13.60
N ILE A 31 -4.44 -7.24 -12.80
CA ILE A 31 -2.99 -7.05 -12.95
C ILE A 31 -2.51 -7.58 -14.31
N VAL A 32 -2.99 -8.75 -14.74
CA VAL A 32 -2.66 -9.30 -16.06
C VAL A 32 -3.21 -8.43 -17.18
N SER A 33 -4.42 -7.89 -17.02
CA SER A 33 -5.02 -6.95 -17.98
C SER A 33 -4.21 -5.66 -18.07
N GLU A 34 -3.81 -5.07 -16.94
CA GLU A 34 -2.97 -3.87 -16.88
C GLU A 34 -1.62 -4.12 -17.58
N MET A 35 -0.96 -5.23 -17.25
CA MET A 35 0.31 -5.65 -17.85
C MET A 35 0.24 -5.74 -19.39
N ARG A 36 -0.89 -6.19 -19.95
CA ARG A 36 -1.08 -6.35 -21.40
C ARG A 36 -1.49 -5.06 -22.11
N ASN A 37 -2.39 -4.30 -21.49
CA ASN A 37 -3.11 -3.23 -22.17
C ASN A 37 -2.54 -1.83 -21.88
N ASN A 38 -2.01 -1.59 -20.68
CA ASN A 38 -1.48 -0.28 -20.30
C ASN A 38 -0.42 -0.42 -19.18
N PRO A 39 0.73 -1.06 -19.46
CA PRO A 39 1.71 -1.37 -18.44
C PRO A 39 2.31 -0.10 -17.83
N GLN A 40 2.11 0.07 -16.52
CA GLN A 40 2.75 1.13 -15.72
C GLN A 40 4.05 0.67 -15.07
N HIS A 41 4.26 -0.66 -15.00
CA HIS A 41 5.39 -1.29 -14.35
C HIS A 41 6.16 -2.21 -15.30
N THR A 42 7.35 -2.65 -14.89
CA THR A 42 8.12 -3.63 -15.67
C THR A 42 7.48 -5.01 -15.63
N LEU A 43 7.77 -5.85 -16.64
CA LEU A 43 7.32 -7.25 -16.64
C LEU A 43 7.82 -8.02 -15.40
N GLN A 44 9.03 -7.72 -14.93
CA GLN A 44 9.61 -8.34 -13.74
C GLN A 44 8.84 -7.98 -12.47
N TYR A 45 8.33 -6.75 -12.38
CA TYR A 45 7.44 -6.33 -11.30
C TYR A 45 6.12 -7.12 -11.32
N TYR A 46 5.45 -7.16 -12.47
CA TYR A 46 4.16 -7.87 -12.59
C TYR A 46 4.31 -9.36 -12.27
N ASN A 47 5.34 -10.02 -12.79
CA ASN A 47 5.61 -11.43 -12.49
C ASN A 47 5.86 -11.66 -11.00
N ALA A 48 6.62 -10.79 -10.34
CA ALA A 48 6.88 -10.90 -8.91
C ALA A 48 5.60 -10.70 -8.08
N LEU A 49 4.76 -9.74 -8.45
CA LEU A 49 3.48 -9.48 -7.79
C LEU A 49 2.50 -10.65 -7.96
N LEU A 50 2.35 -11.18 -9.18
CA LEU A 50 1.47 -12.33 -9.44
C LEU A 50 1.93 -13.58 -8.67
N LEU A 51 3.23 -13.88 -8.68
CA LEU A 51 3.76 -15.00 -7.88
C LEU A 51 3.52 -14.82 -6.38
N LEU A 52 3.59 -13.59 -5.88
CA LEU A 52 3.26 -13.27 -4.49
C LEU A 52 1.78 -13.53 -4.19
N LEU A 53 0.88 -13.11 -5.08
CA LEU A 53 -0.56 -13.37 -4.94
C LEU A 53 -0.87 -14.87 -4.97
N ASP A 54 -0.29 -15.63 -5.91
CA ASP A 54 -0.48 -17.08 -6.00
C ASP A 54 -0.09 -17.78 -4.68
N LYS A 55 1.06 -17.40 -4.11
CA LYS A 55 1.54 -17.95 -2.84
C LYS A 55 0.57 -17.66 -1.69
N VAL A 56 0.05 -16.43 -1.62
CA VAL A 56 -0.93 -16.06 -0.59
C VAL A 56 -2.25 -16.80 -0.79
N ILE A 57 -2.74 -16.91 -2.02
CA ILE A 57 -3.98 -17.63 -2.33
C ILE A 57 -3.87 -19.09 -1.92
N LEU A 58 -2.73 -19.73 -2.20
CA LEU A 58 -2.44 -21.10 -1.75
C LEU A 58 -2.41 -21.18 -0.22
N GLU A 59 -1.79 -20.22 0.45
CA GLU A 59 -1.72 -20.17 1.92
C GLU A 59 -3.11 -20.00 2.55
N ILE A 60 -3.93 -19.06 2.05
CA ILE A 60 -5.33 -18.88 2.45
C ILE A 60 -6.11 -20.18 2.24
N SER A 61 -5.96 -20.80 1.07
CA SER A 61 -6.65 -22.03 0.71
C SER A 61 -6.30 -23.20 1.64
N SER A 62 -5.05 -23.29 2.08
CA SER A 62 -4.58 -24.36 2.97
C SER A 62 -5.01 -24.20 4.43
N ARG A 63 -5.31 -22.97 4.88
CA ARG A 63 -5.65 -22.67 6.27
C ARG A 63 -7.14 -22.81 6.55
N ASN A 64 -7.49 -23.20 7.77
CA ASN A 64 -8.87 -23.10 8.25
C ASN A 64 -9.13 -21.64 8.69
N ILE A 65 -9.78 -20.87 7.83
CA ILE A 65 -10.18 -19.49 8.07
C ILE A 65 -11.68 -19.51 8.29
N PHE A 66 -12.13 -19.04 9.45
CA PHE A 66 -13.54 -19.02 9.83
C PHE A 66 -14.30 -17.97 9.01
N ASP A 67 -15.64 -18.04 9.00
CA ASP A 67 -16.44 -16.97 8.43
C ASP A 67 -16.40 -15.75 9.35
N ALA A 68 -16.16 -14.57 8.78
CA ALA A 68 -16.09 -13.35 9.55
C ALA A 68 -17.45 -13.08 10.24
N PRO A 69 -17.46 -12.76 11.54
CA PRO A 69 -18.68 -12.39 12.24
C PRO A 69 -19.37 -11.17 11.63
N GLU A 70 -20.62 -10.92 12.01
CA GLU A 70 -21.33 -9.69 11.62
C GLU A 70 -20.52 -8.44 12.02
N GLY A 71 -20.41 -7.48 11.11
CA GLY A 71 -19.58 -6.28 11.30
C GLY A 71 -18.10 -6.48 10.99
N TRP A 72 -17.65 -7.70 10.72
CA TRP A 72 -16.26 -8.02 10.37
C TRP A 72 -16.08 -8.41 8.91
N PHE A 73 -14.97 -8.02 8.29
CA PHE A 73 -14.66 -8.42 6.92
C PHE A 73 -13.18 -8.68 6.70
N TYR A 74 -12.89 -9.50 5.70
CA TYR A 74 -11.55 -9.75 5.21
C TYR A 74 -11.09 -8.66 4.26
N SER A 75 -9.85 -8.25 4.44
CA SER A 75 -9.16 -7.34 3.53
C SER A 75 -7.74 -7.81 3.31
N PHE A 76 -7.22 -7.51 2.15
CA PHE A 76 -5.88 -7.88 1.76
C PHE A 76 -5.08 -6.64 1.36
N GLU A 77 -3.82 -6.59 1.78
CA GLU A 77 -2.93 -5.48 1.47
C GLU A 77 -1.59 -6.02 1.00
N VAL A 78 -1.11 -5.53 -0.14
CA VAL A 78 0.26 -5.71 -0.59
C VAL A 78 1.01 -4.43 -0.33
N THR A 79 2.12 -4.56 0.39
CA THR A 79 3.11 -3.53 0.57
C THR A 79 4.46 -4.02 0.04
N ASN A 80 5.42 -3.12 -0.10
CA ASN A 80 6.80 -3.47 -0.43
C ASN A 80 7.49 -4.35 0.63
N LYS A 81 6.89 -4.54 1.81
CA LYS A 81 7.41 -5.42 2.86
C LYS A 81 6.71 -6.78 2.88
N SER A 82 5.40 -6.81 2.66
CA SER A 82 4.59 -8.03 2.78
C SER A 82 3.28 -7.93 2.01
N ALA A 83 2.76 -9.10 1.66
CA ALA A 83 1.35 -9.32 1.36
C ALA A 83 0.65 -9.86 2.61
N SER A 84 -0.43 -9.24 3.04
CA SER A 84 -1.05 -9.53 4.33
C SER A 84 -2.56 -9.59 4.26
N LEU A 85 -3.13 -10.65 4.82
CA LEU A 85 -4.57 -10.79 5.05
C LEU A 85 -4.90 -10.25 6.44
N TYR A 86 -5.94 -9.43 6.51
CA TYR A 86 -6.50 -8.89 7.73
C TYR A 86 -7.97 -9.24 7.85
N ILE A 87 -8.44 -9.33 9.09
CA ILE A 87 -9.85 -9.18 9.42
C ILE A 87 -10.03 -7.82 10.12
N ARG A 88 -11.05 -7.07 9.72
CA ARG A 88 -11.31 -5.69 10.17
C ARG A 88 -12.73 -5.57 10.67
N HIS A 89 -12.93 -4.85 11.77
CA HIS A 89 -14.25 -4.50 12.28
C HIS A 89 -14.69 -3.16 11.72
N ILE A 90 -15.97 -3.03 11.46
CA ILE A 90 -16.60 -1.78 11.03
C ILE A 90 -17.26 -1.18 12.26
N ASN A 91 -16.76 -0.04 12.71
CA ASN A 91 -17.40 0.73 13.77
C ASN A 91 -18.62 1.49 13.20
N ASP A 92 -18.42 2.14 12.05
CA ASP A 92 -19.42 3.00 11.42
C ASP A 92 -19.24 3.04 9.90
N ILE A 93 -20.27 3.48 9.19
CA ILE A 93 -20.24 3.71 7.75
C ILE A 93 -20.79 5.11 7.49
N GLN A 94 -19.94 5.97 6.92
CA GLN A 94 -20.26 7.36 6.64
C GLN A 94 -20.27 7.61 5.14
N GLU A 95 -20.91 8.68 4.71
CA GLU A 95 -20.86 9.16 3.34
C GLU A 95 -20.00 10.44 3.33
N ASP A 96 -19.00 10.51 2.46
CA ASP A 96 -18.17 11.71 2.30
C ASP A 96 -18.89 12.80 1.48
N GLU A 97 -18.25 13.96 1.32
CA GLU A 97 -18.81 15.11 0.59
C GLU A 97 -19.13 14.81 -0.88
N ASP A 98 -18.49 13.78 -1.45
CA ASP A 98 -18.66 13.36 -2.84
C ASP A 98 -19.69 12.21 -2.98
N GLY A 99 -20.32 11.79 -1.87
CA GLY A 99 -21.31 10.71 -1.87
C GLY A 99 -20.70 9.30 -1.77
N ASN A 100 -19.40 9.18 -1.49
CA ASN A 100 -18.72 7.89 -1.37
C ASN A 100 -18.85 7.34 0.04
N LEU A 101 -18.98 6.02 0.14
CA LEU A 101 -19.02 5.36 1.44
C LEU A 101 -17.62 5.18 2.02
N VAL A 102 -17.45 5.68 3.23
CA VAL A 102 -16.24 5.57 4.04
C VAL A 102 -16.53 4.64 5.22
N LEU A 103 -15.77 3.55 5.31
CA LEU A 103 -15.84 2.63 6.44
C LEU A 103 -14.96 3.17 7.57
N ASP A 104 -15.55 3.40 8.74
CA ASP A 104 -14.80 3.62 9.97
C ASP A 104 -14.38 2.27 10.56
N ILE A 105 -13.07 2.10 10.74
CA ILE A 105 -12.45 0.83 11.16
C ILE A 105 -11.74 1.07 12.48
N ASP A 106 -12.28 0.51 13.55
CA ASP A 106 -11.74 0.59 14.91
C ASP A 106 -10.79 -0.56 15.25
N GLU A 107 -11.07 -1.78 14.75
CA GLU A 107 -10.25 -2.97 14.99
C GLU A 107 -9.70 -3.59 13.70
N ARG A 108 -8.44 -4.06 13.80
CA ARG A 108 -7.73 -4.70 12.69
C ARG A 108 -6.78 -5.76 13.20
N PHE A 109 -6.99 -7.01 12.79
CA PHE A 109 -6.12 -8.13 13.11
C PHE A 109 -5.50 -8.75 11.87
N ARG A 110 -4.19 -9.00 11.91
CA ARG A 110 -3.46 -9.65 10.80
C ARG A 110 -3.52 -11.16 10.96
N LEU A 111 -4.07 -11.85 9.97
CA LEU A 111 -4.23 -13.31 9.98
C LEU A 111 -3.11 -14.03 9.23
N ILE A 112 -2.68 -13.45 8.10
CA ILE A 112 -1.59 -13.99 7.28
C ILE A 112 -0.63 -12.85 6.97
N ASN A 113 0.66 -13.16 6.98
CA ASN A 113 1.71 -12.26 6.60
C ASN A 113 2.74 -13.01 5.76
N TYR A 114 2.67 -12.83 4.44
CA TYR A 114 3.64 -13.36 3.52
C TYR A 114 4.67 -12.27 3.19
N PRO A 115 5.94 -12.39 3.63
CA PRO A 115 6.95 -11.37 3.36
C PRO A 115 7.28 -11.33 1.87
N VAL A 116 7.45 -10.12 1.33
CA VAL A 116 7.97 -9.92 -0.02
C VAL A 116 9.44 -10.33 -0.05
N LYS A 117 9.87 -11.03 -1.10
CA LYS A 117 11.28 -11.41 -1.23
C LYS A 117 12.14 -10.15 -1.36
N LEU A 118 13.19 -10.10 -0.56
CA LEU A 118 14.17 -9.03 -0.55
C LEU A 118 15.38 -9.43 -1.39
N LEU A 119 15.60 -8.72 -2.49
CA LEU A 119 16.73 -8.91 -3.38
C LEU A 119 17.97 -8.21 -2.82
N THR A 120 19.14 -8.80 -3.01
CA THR A 120 20.41 -8.07 -2.86
C THR A 120 20.53 -7.01 -3.97
N VAL A 121 21.45 -6.07 -3.79
CA VAL A 121 21.80 -5.08 -4.85
C VAL A 121 22.20 -5.78 -6.14
N GLU A 122 23.00 -6.84 -6.06
CA GLU A 122 23.42 -7.70 -7.17
C GLU A 122 22.22 -8.37 -7.86
N GLN A 123 21.34 -9.02 -7.10
CA GLN A 123 20.17 -9.71 -7.65
C GLN A 123 19.23 -8.73 -8.36
N PHE A 124 19.05 -7.53 -7.81
CA PHE A 124 18.25 -6.48 -8.44
C PHE A 124 18.93 -5.98 -9.72
N ALA A 125 20.25 -5.76 -9.69
CA ALA A 125 21.04 -5.34 -10.85
C ALA A 125 20.93 -6.32 -12.02
N ILE A 126 21.11 -7.63 -11.75
CA ILE A 126 20.93 -8.71 -12.74
C ILE A 126 19.51 -8.70 -13.30
N ARG A 127 18.49 -8.65 -12.41
CA ARG A 127 17.08 -8.65 -12.82
C ARG A 127 16.74 -7.47 -13.73
N SER A 128 17.26 -6.29 -13.40
CA SER A 128 17.00 -5.05 -14.12
C SER A 128 17.96 -4.81 -15.29
N LYS A 129 18.92 -5.73 -15.53
CA LYS A 129 19.93 -5.62 -16.60
C LYS A 129 20.74 -4.32 -16.53
N ILE A 130 21.18 -3.97 -15.33
CA ILE A 130 21.96 -2.76 -15.04
C ILE A 130 23.16 -3.10 -14.16
N GLU A 131 24.15 -2.22 -14.12
CA GLU A 131 25.31 -2.35 -13.23
C GLU A 131 24.94 -2.13 -11.76
N GLU A 132 25.54 -2.91 -10.85
CA GLU A 132 25.36 -2.73 -9.40
C GLU A 132 25.69 -1.32 -8.91
N VAL A 133 26.72 -0.71 -9.49
CA VAL A 133 27.13 0.66 -9.15
C VAL A 133 25.98 1.65 -9.40
N THR A 134 25.19 1.42 -10.46
CA THR A 134 24.02 2.24 -10.78
C THR A 134 22.94 2.10 -9.71
N VAL A 135 22.66 0.86 -9.27
CA VAL A 135 21.69 0.60 -8.20
C VAL A 135 22.11 1.27 -6.88
N ARG A 136 23.39 1.16 -6.51
CA ARG A 136 23.93 1.83 -5.31
C ARG A 136 23.82 3.35 -5.41
N GLN A 137 24.07 3.92 -6.60
CA GLN A 137 23.88 5.35 -6.83
C GLN A 137 22.40 5.76 -6.72
N TRP A 138 21.47 4.94 -7.19
CA TRP A 138 20.03 5.22 -7.01
C TRP A 138 19.61 5.21 -5.55
N ILE A 139 20.09 4.26 -4.76
CA ILE A 139 19.84 4.22 -3.31
C ILE A 139 20.42 5.47 -2.65
N ARG A 140 21.72 5.76 -2.90
CA ARG A 140 22.42 6.90 -2.32
C ARG A 140 21.73 8.24 -2.62
N ARG A 141 21.15 8.37 -3.81
CA ARG A 141 20.44 9.59 -4.27
C ARG A 141 18.95 9.61 -3.92
N GLY A 142 18.47 8.66 -3.10
CA GLY A 142 17.07 8.56 -2.71
C GLY A 142 16.10 8.30 -3.88
N LYS A 143 16.59 7.74 -4.99
CA LYS A 143 15.75 7.42 -6.16
C LYS A 143 15.04 6.08 -6.00
N LEU A 144 15.68 5.12 -5.33
CA LEU A 144 15.13 3.79 -5.07
C LEU A 144 14.53 3.74 -3.67
N ARG A 145 13.36 4.37 -3.48
CA ARG A 145 12.78 4.66 -2.17
C ARG A 145 12.28 3.45 -1.39
N ASN A 146 12.11 2.32 -2.08
CA ASN A 146 11.65 1.07 -1.50
C ASN A 146 12.82 0.20 -1.02
N ALA A 147 14.06 0.62 -1.25
CA ALA A 147 15.22 -0.04 -0.68
C ALA A 147 15.20 0.10 0.85
N ILE A 148 15.52 -0.99 1.55
CA ILE A 148 15.57 -1.05 3.00
C ILE A 148 16.94 -1.53 3.45
N LYS A 149 17.34 -1.10 4.65
CA LYS A 149 18.61 -1.49 5.25
C LYS A 149 18.39 -2.61 6.28
N VAL A 150 19.01 -3.77 6.07
CA VAL A 150 18.89 -4.96 6.92
C VAL A 150 20.29 -5.44 7.31
N GLY A 151 20.60 -5.44 8.62
CA GLY A 151 21.89 -5.95 9.14
C GLY A 151 23.15 -5.25 8.58
N GLY A 152 22.99 -4.06 7.98
CA GLY A 152 24.08 -3.30 7.33
C GLY A 152 24.01 -3.30 5.81
N GLU A 153 23.25 -4.21 5.20
CA GLU A 153 23.15 -4.34 3.75
C GLU A 153 21.86 -3.74 3.21
N TRP A 154 21.93 -3.22 1.99
CA TRP A 154 20.76 -2.78 1.25
C TRP A 154 20.04 -3.99 0.65
N ARG A 155 18.72 -3.96 0.77
CA ARG A 155 17.79 -4.95 0.23
C ARG A 155 16.67 -4.23 -0.53
N ILE A 156 16.27 -4.81 -1.65
CA ILE A 156 15.27 -4.21 -2.55
C ILE A 156 14.12 -5.21 -2.72
N PRO A 157 12.89 -4.86 -2.36
CA PRO A 157 11.72 -5.70 -2.58
C PRO A 157 11.59 -6.12 -4.04
N GLU A 158 11.26 -7.39 -4.30
CA GLU A 158 11.07 -7.88 -5.67
C GLU A 158 9.90 -7.20 -6.41
N ILE A 159 8.96 -6.56 -5.72
CA ILE A 159 7.93 -5.73 -6.34
C ILE A 159 8.37 -4.26 -6.44
N THR A 160 9.62 -4.02 -6.86
CA THR A 160 10.15 -2.68 -7.11
C THR A 160 10.65 -2.53 -8.53
N ASP A 161 10.28 -1.43 -9.18
CA ASP A 161 10.79 -1.05 -10.49
C ASP A 161 12.08 -0.22 -10.40
N PRO A 162 12.89 -0.21 -11.48
CA PRO A 162 13.88 0.82 -11.69
C PRO A 162 13.25 2.21 -11.62
N PRO A 163 13.91 3.20 -11.00
CA PRO A 163 13.38 4.55 -10.91
C PRO A 163 13.30 5.20 -12.29
N THR A 164 12.25 6.00 -12.50
CA THR A 164 12.06 6.78 -13.72
C THR A 164 12.96 8.04 -13.73
N ARG A 165 13.08 8.67 -14.90
CA ARG A 165 13.88 9.89 -15.04
C ARG A 165 13.18 11.06 -14.36
N GLY A 166 13.94 11.84 -13.60
CA GLY A 166 13.46 13.02 -12.88
C GLY A 166 13.17 12.72 -11.42
N PHE A 167 12.64 13.71 -10.72
CA PHE A 167 12.16 13.55 -9.36
C PHE A 167 10.65 13.45 -9.35
N THR A 168 10.14 12.50 -8.58
CA THR A 168 8.72 12.34 -8.27
C THR A 168 8.47 12.73 -6.82
N PRO A 169 7.38 13.46 -6.52
CA PRO A 169 6.97 13.72 -5.13
C PRO A 169 6.83 12.44 -4.31
N VAL A 170 7.03 12.54 -3.00
CA VAL A 170 6.86 11.43 -2.07
C VAL A 170 6.41 11.92 -0.70
N ARG A 171 5.57 11.12 -0.07
CA ARG A 171 5.16 11.27 1.33
C ARG A 171 5.78 10.15 2.16
N TYR A 172 6.36 10.49 3.30
CA TYR A 172 6.84 9.56 4.30
C TYR A 172 5.98 9.66 5.56
N TYR A 173 5.77 8.52 6.21
CA TYR A 173 5.05 8.41 7.47
C TYR A 173 6.02 7.92 8.53
N ASN A 174 6.17 8.71 9.59
CA ASN A 174 6.84 8.29 10.80
C ASN A 174 5.77 7.97 11.85
N ASN A 175 5.69 6.71 12.27
CA ASN A 175 4.64 6.25 13.19
C ASN A 175 5.02 6.49 14.67
N GLY A 176 5.49 7.69 15.01
CA GLY A 176 5.78 8.09 16.40
C GLY A 176 7.15 7.66 16.92
N HIS A 177 8.11 7.36 16.04
CA HIS A 177 9.48 7.08 16.47
C HIS A 177 10.33 8.36 16.45
N TYR A 178 11.30 8.44 17.37
CA TYR A 178 12.26 9.53 17.35
C TYR A 178 13.05 9.51 16.03
N LEU A 179 13.06 10.65 15.33
CA LEU A 179 13.82 10.82 14.10
C LEU A 179 14.73 12.04 14.22
N SER A 180 16.03 11.77 14.34
CA SER A 180 17.04 12.82 14.34
C SER A 180 17.31 13.29 12.91
N LEU A 181 16.73 14.42 12.55
CA LEU A 181 17.00 15.06 11.28
C LEU A 181 18.42 15.67 11.25
N PRO A 182 19.05 15.78 10.07
CA PRO A 182 20.29 16.52 9.92
C PRO A 182 20.15 17.95 10.47
N LYS A 183 21.18 18.42 11.20
CA LYS A 183 21.18 19.75 11.86
C LYS A 183 20.88 20.89 10.88
N GLU A 184 21.25 20.72 9.61
CA GLU A 184 21.04 21.71 8.57
C GLU A 184 19.54 21.96 8.32
N ILE A 185 18.64 21.02 8.65
CA ILE A 185 17.19 21.21 8.51
C ILE A 185 16.64 22.14 9.60
N GLY A 186 17.33 22.28 10.74
CA GLY A 186 16.93 23.18 11.82
C GLY A 186 15.68 22.73 12.59
N VAL A 187 15.22 21.48 12.39
CA VAL A 187 14.04 20.92 13.06
C VAL A 187 14.38 19.57 13.66
N SER A 188 13.84 19.28 14.84
CA SER A 188 13.86 17.96 15.46
C SER A 188 12.45 17.39 15.46
N ILE A 189 12.27 16.17 14.95
CA ILE A 189 10.98 15.46 14.98
C ILE A 189 10.94 14.62 16.26
N ASN A 190 10.24 15.14 17.27
CA ASN A 190 10.04 14.45 18.54
C ASN A 190 8.80 13.56 18.43
N GLN A 191 9.00 12.24 18.56
CA GLN A 191 8.09 11.14 19.04
C GLN A 191 6.59 11.13 18.70
N ASN A 192 6.06 12.12 17.99
CA ASN A 192 4.70 12.16 17.50
C ASN A 192 4.68 11.59 16.09
N PRO A 193 3.58 10.91 15.71
CA PRO A 193 3.34 10.62 14.32
C PRO A 193 3.49 11.89 13.49
N CYS A 194 4.27 11.81 12.43
CA CYS A 194 4.45 12.94 11.53
C CYS A 194 4.44 12.49 10.07
N VAL A 195 3.94 13.38 9.23
CA VAL A 195 3.98 13.24 7.78
C VAL A 195 5.11 14.11 7.25
N ILE A 196 5.94 13.55 6.38
CA ILE A 196 7.05 14.26 5.73
C ILE A 196 6.80 14.23 4.23
N ASP A 197 6.46 15.37 3.65
CA ASP A 197 6.25 15.50 2.22
C ASP A 197 7.48 16.13 1.55
N ILE A 198 7.98 15.49 0.49
CA ILE A 198 9.05 16.04 -0.35
C ILE A 198 8.47 16.26 -1.75
N ASN A 199 8.40 17.54 -2.14
CA ASN A 199 7.80 18.00 -3.40
C ASN A 199 8.80 18.81 -4.23
N LYS A 200 8.52 19.03 -5.52
CA LYS A 200 9.22 20.09 -6.28
C LYS A 200 8.59 21.44 -5.97
N SER A 201 9.41 22.41 -5.60
CA SER A 201 8.99 23.80 -5.51
C SER A 201 8.74 24.34 -6.93
N LYS A 202 7.52 24.84 -7.19
CA LYS A 202 7.19 25.52 -8.44
C LYS A 202 7.85 26.89 -8.55
N ALA A 203 8.13 27.55 -7.43
CA ALA A 203 8.66 28.90 -7.37
C ALA A 203 10.21 28.94 -7.39
N GLU A 204 10.86 28.09 -6.60
CA GLU A 204 12.30 28.24 -6.30
C GLU A 204 13.22 27.24 -7.02
N LYS A 205 12.70 26.45 -7.97
CA LYS A 205 13.48 25.40 -8.69
C LYS A 205 14.22 24.41 -7.77
N GLY A 206 13.79 24.27 -6.51
CA GLY A 206 14.32 23.34 -5.49
C GLY A 206 13.28 22.32 -5.03
N TYR A 207 13.55 21.64 -3.91
CA TYR A 207 12.58 20.72 -3.29
C TYR A 207 11.98 21.33 -2.05
N LEU A 208 10.68 21.16 -1.87
CA LEU A 208 9.98 21.58 -0.67
C LEU A 208 9.83 20.40 0.28
N ILE A 209 10.31 20.53 1.52
CA ILE A 209 10.00 19.60 2.60
C ILE A 209 8.97 20.21 3.54
N LEU A 210 7.89 19.48 3.79
CA LEU A 210 6.84 19.84 4.74
C LEU A 210 6.76 18.78 5.84
N PHE A 211 6.72 19.22 7.09
CA PHE A 211 6.48 18.37 8.25
C PHE A 211 5.13 18.72 8.86
N ASP A 212 4.24 17.73 9.00
CA ASP A 212 2.97 17.88 9.71
C ASP A 212 2.99 17.03 10.99
N TYR A 213 2.78 17.67 12.13
CA TYR A 213 2.74 17.04 13.46
C TYR A 213 1.30 16.97 13.95
N VAL A 214 0.98 16.01 14.81
CA VAL A 214 -0.21 16.13 15.66
C VAL A 214 0.22 16.74 17.00
N PRO A 215 -0.29 17.91 17.43
CA PRO A 215 -1.26 18.80 16.75
C PRO A 215 -0.65 19.63 15.61
N ALA A 216 -1.45 19.90 14.57
CA ALA A 216 -1.10 20.40 13.22
C ALA A 216 -0.16 21.62 13.20
N PHE A 217 1.14 21.37 13.26
CA PHE A 217 2.16 22.37 13.00
C PHE A 217 2.86 22.03 11.69
N ILE A 218 2.85 22.97 10.75
CA ILE A 218 3.53 22.82 9.46
C ILE A 218 4.88 23.51 9.53
N HIS A 219 5.96 22.76 9.32
CA HIS A 219 7.28 23.32 9.04
C HIS A 219 7.63 23.15 7.57
N GLU A 220 8.04 24.23 6.92
CA GLU A 220 8.38 24.28 5.51
C GLU A 220 9.84 24.70 5.31
N LYS A 221 10.55 23.98 4.44
CA LYS A 221 11.91 24.35 4.04
C LYS A 221 12.18 24.00 2.57
N VAL A 222 12.86 24.91 1.86
CA VAL A 222 13.42 24.64 0.54
C VAL A 222 14.79 23.96 0.68
N LEU A 223 14.97 22.85 -0.04
CA LEU A 223 16.14 21.99 -0.01
C LEU A 223 16.91 22.04 -1.33
N THR A 224 18.23 21.97 -1.21
CA THR A 224 19.14 21.62 -2.31
C THR A 224 19.04 20.14 -2.68
N ASP A 225 19.58 19.75 -3.85
CA ASP A 225 19.70 18.34 -4.24
C ASP A 225 20.43 17.51 -3.18
N ALA A 226 21.54 18.03 -2.65
CA ALA A 226 22.37 17.33 -1.68
C ALA A 226 21.64 17.11 -0.34
N GLU A 227 20.91 18.12 0.15
CA GLU A 227 20.10 17.99 1.37
C GLU A 227 18.97 16.98 1.17
N ARG A 228 18.25 17.05 0.04
CA ARG A 228 17.21 16.08 -0.30
C ARG A 228 17.76 14.65 -0.33
N GLU A 229 18.88 14.42 -1.03
CA GLU A 229 19.49 13.10 -1.13
C GLU A 229 19.89 12.55 0.26
N LYS A 230 20.49 13.40 1.11
CA LYS A 230 20.87 13.05 2.48
C LYS A 230 19.65 12.65 3.33
N ILE A 231 18.56 13.42 3.21
CA ILE A 231 17.30 13.16 3.94
C ILE A 231 16.65 11.89 3.44
N GLU A 232 16.43 11.75 2.14
CA GLU A 232 15.77 10.56 1.59
C GLU A 232 16.56 9.29 1.94
N LEU A 233 17.89 9.32 1.84
CA LEU A 233 18.73 8.19 2.25
C LEU A 233 18.57 7.83 3.73
N MET A 234 18.50 8.84 4.61
CA MET A 234 18.24 8.63 6.04
C MET A 234 16.86 8.04 6.28
N LEU A 235 15.83 8.53 5.59
CA LEU A 235 14.44 8.07 5.74
C LEU A 235 14.31 6.59 5.35
N ILE A 236 14.81 6.21 4.17
CA ILE A 236 14.73 4.82 3.68
C ILE A 236 15.65 3.86 4.45
N SER A 237 16.66 4.39 5.15
CA SER A 237 17.51 3.58 6.04
C SER A 237 16.80 3.19 7.34
N ASN A 238 15.70 3.86 7.68
CA ASN A 238 14.99 3.65 8.94
C ASN A 238 13.80 2.70 8.75
N SER A 239 13.81 1.54 9.42
CA SER A 239 12.76 0.52 9.31
C SER A 239 11.38 0.99 9.79
N ASN A 240 11.34 2.00 10.66
CA ASN A 240 10.13 2.55 11.27
C ASN A 240 9.44 3.59 10.38
N ILE A 241 10.09 3.97 9.29
CA ILE A 241 9.53 4.91 8.31
C ILE A 241 8.95 4.10 7.16
N THR A 242 7.76 4.50 6.73
CA THR A 242 7.14 4.02 5.50
C THR A 242 6.96 5.18 4.54
N ASN A 243 6.78 4.88 3.26
CA ASN A 243 6.53 5.89 2.24
C ASN A 243 5.21 5.60 1.53
N SER A 244 4.60 6.58 0.88
CA SER A 244 3.33 6.39 0.16
C SER A 244 3.41 5.39 -0.98
N ALA A 245 4.58 5.22 -1.60
CA ALA A 245 4.84 4.19 -2.61
C ALA A 245 5.02 2.78 -2.00
N SER A 246 4.94 2.65 -0.67
CA SER A 246 5.07 1.37 0.03
C SER A 246 3.82 0.52 -0.03
N VAL A 247 2.65 1.12 -0.29
CA VAL A 247 1.40 0.39 -0.54
C VAL A 247 1.29 0.14 -2.04
N VAL A 248 1.24 -1.14 -2.41
CA VAL A 248 1.13 -1.61 -3.80
C VAL A 248 -0.33 -1.82 -4.18
N GLY A 249 -1.14 -2.30 -3.24
CA GLY A 249 -2.58 -2.44 -3.46
C GLY A 249 -3.33 -2.90 -2.21
N THR A 250 -4.61 -2.57 -2.16
CA THR A 250 -5.53 -2.97 -1.10
C THR A 250 -6.81 -3.52 -1.72
N TRP A 251 -7.33 -4.61 -1.16
CA TRP A 251 -8.54 -5.27 -1.61
C TRP A 251 -9.48 -5.58 -0.44
N PRO A 252 -10.81 -5.45 -0.62
CA PRO A 252 -11.47 -4.89 -1.82
C PRO A 252 -11.06 -3.43 -2.05
N LYS A 253 -11.01 -2.98 -3.32
CA LYS A 253 -10.72 -1.57 -3.60
C LYS A 253 -11.90 -0.75 -3.06
N VAL A 254 -11.65 0.42 -2.44
CA VAL A 254 -12.72 1.29 -1.92
C VAL A 254 -13.78 1.58 -2.99
N LYS A 255 -13.33 1.81 -4.25
CA LYS A 255 -14.21 1.97 -5.42
C LYS A 255 -15.05 0.74 -5.79
N GLU A 256 -14.63 -0.48 -5.44
CA GLU A 256 -15.43 -1.69 -5.63
C GLU A 256 -16.51 -1.80 -4.56
N VAL A 257 -16.23 -1.36 -3.33
CA VAL A 257 -17.23 -1.21 -2.26
C VAL A 257 -18.28 -0.17 -2.68
N GLU A 258 -17.86 0.97 -3.23
CA GLU A 258 -18.76 2.00 -3.80
C GLU A 258 -19.62 1.44 -4.96
N LYS A 259 -19.03 0.69 -5.90
CA LYS A 259 -19.76 0.11 -7.05
C LYS A 259 -20.79 -0.93 -6.62
N LEU A 260 -20.45 -1.78 -5.64
CA LEU A 260 -21.35 -2.79 -5.09
C LEU A 260 -22.57 -2.13 -4.44
N VAL A 261 -22.37 -1.02 -3.74
CA VAL A 261 -23.46 -0.29 -3.09
C VAL A 261 -24.26 0.58 -4.07
N SER A 262 -23.61 1.15 -5.09
CA SER A 262 -24.27 1.88 -6.18
C SER A 262 -25.21 0.99 -7.00
N ASN A 263 -24.76 -0.21 -7.40
CA ASN A 263 -25.58 -1.18 -8.15
C ASN A 263 -26.82 -1.65 -7.37
N TYR A 264 -26.72 -1.70 -6.04
CA TYR A 264 -27.85 -1.94 -5.15
C TYR A 264 -28.84 -0.76 -5.15
N ARG A 265 -28.35 0.48 -4.98
CA ARG A 265 -29.20 1.69 -5.02
C ARG A 265 -29.92 1.85 -6.38
N SER A 266 -29.33 1.37 -7.48
CA SER A 266 -29.94 1.44 -8.83
C SER A 266 -30.80 0.23 -9.21
N GLY A 267 -30.94 -0.79 -8.35
CA GLY A 267 -31.73 -1.99 -8.64
C GLY A 267 -31.23 -2.82 -9.83
N SER A 268 -29.96 -2.67 -10.22
CA SER A 268 -29.38 -3.25 -11.45
C SER A 268 -28.72 -4.62 -11.24
N MET A 269 -28.72 -5.15 -10.02
CA MET A 269 -28.21 -6.49 -9.72
C MET A 269 -29.31 -7.54 -9.94
N ARG A 270 -29.35 -8.16 -11.12
CA ARG A 270 -29.90 -9.51 -11.25
C ARG A 270 -28.82 -10.48 -10.80
N LEU A 271 -29.10 -11.21 -9.72
CA LEU A 271 -28.30 -12.36 -9.33
C LEU A 271 -28.24 -13.33 -10.53
N PRO A 272 -27.08 -13.94 -10.81
CA PRO A 272 -27.00 -15.04 -11.75
C PRO A 272 -28.05 -16.13 -11.44
N ASP A 273 -28.76 -16.59 -12.47
CA ASP A 273 -29.92 -17.50 -12.38
C ASP A 273 -29.59 -18.88 -11.77
N ASP A 274 -28.33 -19.16 -11.44
CA ASP A 274 -27.84 -20.43 -10.87
C ASP A 274 -27.84 -20.48 -9.34
N TRP A 275 -28.44 -19.49 -8.66
CA TRP A 275 -28.56 -19.46 -7.18
C TRP A 275 -29.94 -19.86 -6.63
N ASN A 276 -30.87 -20.30 -7.48
CA ASN A 276 -32.16 -20.83 -7.04
C ASN A 276 -32.32 -22.29 -7.47
N GLU A 277 -31.80 -23.23 -6.67
CA GLU A 277 -32.45 -24.53 -6.49
C GLU A 277 -31.84 -25.27 -5.28
N ASN A 278 -32.73 -25.67 -4.37
CA ASN A 278 -32.53 -26.50 -3.16
C ASN A 278 -32.38 -25.77 -1.82
N LEU A 279 -33.47 -25.11 -1.42
CA LEU A 279 -33.91 -25.09 -0.02
C LEU A 279 -35.42 -25.39 0.02
N PHE A 280 -35.75 -26.67 0.15
CA PHE A 280 -36.85 -27.12 1.02
C PHE A 280 -36.24 -27.46 2.38
#